data_AF-A0A9E0BYP0-F1
#
_entry.id   AF-A0A9E0BYP0-F1
#
_cell.length_a   1.000
_cell.length_b   1.000
_cell.length_c   1.000
_cell.angle_alpha   90.00
_cell.angle_beta   90.00
_cell.angle_gamma   90.00
#
_symmetry.space_group_name_H-M   'P 1'
#
loop_
_entity.id
_entity.type
_entity.pdbx_description
1 polymer ?
#
loop_
_entity_poly.entity_id
_entity_poly.type
_entity_poly.pdbx_seq_one_letter_code
_entity_poly.pdbx_strand_id
1 'polypeptide(L)'
;RSLIAWDQQRRLDAAAPLRWTAPTGNAFTIDYAAEGGPRVDVRVQEVFGLTEHPTVAGGTPLTLSLLSPGHRPVQTTKDLPGFWKGSWKDVRSDMRGRYPKHVWPEDPANTAPTARAKPRRT
;
A
#
# COMPACT_ATOMS: atom_id res chain seq x y z
N ARG A 1 -23.66 -18.10 -16.12
CA ARG A 1 -24.80 -17.31 -15.62
C ARG A 1 -24.24 -15.97 -15.16
N SER A 2 -24.26 -14.95 -16.03
CA SER A 2 -23.70 -13.63 -15.74
C SER A 2 -24.77 -12.80 -15.04
N LEU A 3 -24.58 -12.51 -13.75
CA LEU A 3 -25.65 -12.04 -12.85
C LEU A 3 -25.85 -10.51 -12.82
N ILE A 4 -25.19 -9.73 -13.69
CA ILE A 4 -25.28 -8.26 -13.63
C ILE A 4 -25.39 -7.66 -15.04
N ALA A 5 -26.33 -6.73 -15.21
CA ALA A 5 -26.49 -5.93 -16.42
C ALA A 5 -25.32 -4.95 -16.59
N TRP A 6 -24.85 -4.72 -17.82
CA TRP A 6 -23.66 -3.90 -18.13
C TRP A 6 -23.61 -2.53 -17.42
N ASP A 7 -24.75 -1.86 -17.24
CA ASP A 7 -24.84 -0.58 -16.51
C ASP A 7 -24.59 -0.71 -15.00
N GLN A 8 -25.00 -1.81 -14.38
CA GLN A 8 -24.69 -2.09 -12.98
C GLN A 8 -23.21 -2.47 -12.82
N GLN A 9 -22.59 -3.10 -13.82
CA GLN A 9 -21.16 -3.42 -13.83
C GLN A 9 -20.32 -2.13 -13.73
N ARG A 10 -20.62 -1.11 -14.56
CA ARG A 10 -19.91 0.19 -14.51
C ARG A 10 -20.13 0.95 -13.20
N ARG A 11 -21.34 0.87 -12.63
CA ARG A 11 -21.61 1.47 -11.31
C ARG A 11 -20.86 0.75 -10.20
N LEU A 12 -20.71 -0.58 -10.30
CA LEU A 12 -19.90 -1.37 -9.37
C LEU A 12 -18.42 -1.03 -9.52
N ASP A 13 -17.90 -0.92 -10.74
CA ASP A 13 -16.50 -0.57 -10.99
C ASP A 13 -16.15 0.84 -10.47
N ALA A 14 -17.10 1.78 -10.59
CA ALA A 14 -16.96 3.13 -10.05
C ALA A 14 -17.09 3.17 -8.50
N ALA A 15 -17.94 2.31 -7.93
CA ALA A 15 -18.18 2.26 -6.49
C ALA A 15 -17.19 1.35 -5.74
N ALA A 16 -16.55 0.40 -6.41
CA ALA A 16 -15.65 -0.59 -5.81
C ALA A 16 -14.58 -0.98 -6.84
N PRO A 17 -13.55 -0.12 -7.02
CA PRO A 17 -12.49 -0.41 -7.98
C PRO A 17 -11.78 -1.73 -7.64
N LEU A 18 -11.55 -2.59 -8.62
CA LEU A 18 -10.86 -3.86 -8.41
C LEU A 18 -9.39 -3.69 -7.99
N ARG A 19 -8.80 -2.54 -8.30
CA ARG A 19 -7.39 -2.25 -8.06
C ARG A 19 -7.19 -0.86 -7.48
N TRP A 20 -6.23 -0.75 -6.57
CA TRP A 20 -5.70 0.52 -6.08
C TRP A 20 -4.33 0.79 -6.72
N THR A 21 -4.08 2.03 -7.11
CA THR A 21 -2.78 2.42 -7.69
C THR A 21 -1.94 3.08 -6.61
N ALA A 22 -0.76 2.52 -6.35
CA ALA A 22 0.20 3.12 -5.43
C ALA A 22 0.87 4.37 -6.05
N PRO A 23 1.48 5.24 -5.24
CA PRO A 23 2.27 6.39 -5.73
C PRO A 23 3.36 6.05 -6.76
N THR A 24 3.84 4.80 -6.77
CA THR A 24 4.77 4.28 -7.79
C THR A 24 4.17 4.14 -9.18
N GLY A 25 2.83 4.21 -9.31
CA GLY A 25 2.08 3.86 -10.52
C GLY A 25 1.73 2.37 -10.63
N ASN A 26 2.15 1.54 -9.68
CA ASN A 26 1.80 0.11 -9.68
C ASN A 26 0.38 -0.11 -9.16
N ALA A 27 -0.36 -0.99 -9.84
CA ALA A 27 -1.71 -1.36 -9.46
C ALA A 27 -1.73 -2.64 -8.62
N PHE A 28 -2.42 -2.60 -7.48
CA PHE A 28 -2.59 -3.70 -6.54
C PHE A 28 -4.05 -4.10 -6.46
N THR A 29 -4.33 -5.40 -6.46
CA THR A 29 -5.71 -5.91 -6.30
C THR A 29 -6.22 -5.62 -4.90
N ILE A 30 -7.44 -5.08 -4.82
CA ILE A 30 -8.12 -4.86 -3.55
C ILE A 30 -8.88 -6.14 -3.19
N ASP A 31 -8.55 -6.72 -2.04
CA ASP A 31 -9.32 -7.79 -1.44
C ASP A 31 -10.46 -7.21 -0.61
N TYR A 32 -11.66 -7.20 -1.19
CA TYR A 32 -12.89 -6.77 -0.53
C TYR A 32 -13.46 -7.81 0.45
N ALA A 33 -13.02 -9.07 0.36
CA ALA A 33 -13.47 -10.15 1.23
C ALA A 33 -12.61 -10.27 2.50
N ALA A 34 -11.51 -9.50 2.59
CA ALA A 34 -10.63 -9.50 3.74
C ALA A 34 -11.37 -9.12 5.04
N GLU A 35 -11.00 -9.80 6.12
CA GLU A 35 -11.54 -9.53 7.45
C GLU A 35 -11.17 -8.11 7.89
N GLY A 36 -12.18 -7.32 8.26
CA GLY A 36 -12.00 -5.93 8.65
C GLY A 36 -12.09 -4.92 7.50
N GLY A 37 -12.39 -5.33 6.27
CA GLY A 37 -12.71 -4.42 5.15
C GLY A 37 -11.69 -4.50 4.00
N PRO A 38 -11.83 -3.61 2.98
CA PRO A 38 -11.00 -3.66 1.78
C PRO A 38 -9.52 -3.60 2.13
N ARG A 39 -8.75 -4.57 1.64
CA ARG A 39 -7.32 -4.71 1.95
C ARG A 39 -6.48 -4.72 0.69
N VAL A 40 -5.30 -4.13 0.76
CA VAL A 40 -4.25 -4.26 -0.24
C VAL A 40 -2.95 -4.68 0.43
N ASP A 41 -2.30 -5.68 -0.18
CA ASP A 41 -0.94 -6.07 0.14
C ASP A 41 0.03 -5.27 -0.75
N VAL A 42 0.83 -4.40 -0.14
CA VAL A 42 1.74 -3.50 -0.86
C VAL A 42 3.07 -3.41 -0.14
N ARG A 43 4.18 -3.36 -0.88
CA ARG A 43 5.50 -3.17 -0.25
C ARG A 43 5.59 -1.75 0.33
N VAL A 44 6.20 -1.63 1.50
CA VAL A 44 6.30 -0.34 2.19
C VAL A 44 7.02 0.74 1.38
N GLN A 45 7.95 0.34 0.50
CA GLN A 45 8.68 1.26 -0.39
C GLN A 45 7.80 1.93 -1.45
N GLU A 46 6.68 1.29 -1.79
CA GLU A 46 5.78 1.79 -2.83
C GLU A 46 4.79 2.82 -2.32
N VAL A 47 4.65 2.93 -1.00
CA VAL A 47 3.80 3.90 -0.33
C VAL A 47 4.58 5.05 0.30
N PHE A 48 5.90 5.12 0.07
CA PHE A 48 6.65 6.34 0.40
C PHE A 48 6.09 7.52 -0.40
N GLY A 49 6.13 8.71 0.19
CA GLY A 49 5.54 9.91 -0.39
C GLY A 49 4.04 10.04 -0.13
N LEU A 50 3.39 9.01 0.40
CA LEU A 50 1.96 9.02 0.67
C LEU A 50 1.69 9.62 2.06
N THR A 51 1.23 10.86 2.06
CA THR A 51 0.92 11.66 3.25
C THR A 51 -0.52 11.52 3.74
N GLU A 52 -1.41 11.00 2.88
CA GLU A 52 -2.84 10.79 3.17
C GLU A 52 -3.18 9.31 3.06
N HIS A 53 -4.03 8.81 3.95
CA HIS A 53 -4.42 7.41 3.90
C HIS A 53 -5.40 7.17 2.72
N PRO A 54 -5.16 6.18 1.86
CA PRO A 54 -6.02 5.93 0.71
C PRO A 54 -7.39 5.41 1.15
N THR A 55 -8.43 5.88 0.48
CA THR A 55 -9.81 5.42 0.69
C THR A 55 -10.39 4.86 -0.61
N VAL A 56 -11.28 3.88 -0.48
CA VAL A 56 -12.05 3.28 -1.58
C VAL A 56 -13.54 3.37 -1.29
N ALA A 57 -14.38 3.06 -2.28
CA ALA A 57 -15.83 2.95 -2.11
C ALA A 57 -16.51 4.12 -1.39
N GLY A 58 -16.20 5.35 -1.82
CA GLY A 58 -16.86 6.55 -1.31
C GLY A 58 -16.41 6.98 0.10
N GLY A 59 -15.21 6.59 0.53
CA GLY A 59 -14.60 7.08 1.78
C GLY A 59 -14.22 5.99 2.80
N THR A 60 -14.37 4.71 2.44
CA THR A 60 -13.93 3.60 3.28
C THR A 60 -12.39 3.52 3.30
N PRO A 61 -11.72 3.54 4.46
CA PRO A 61 -10.27 3.45 4.53
C PRO A 61 -9.76 2.10 4.02
N LEU A 62 -8.74 2.13 3.16
CA LEU A 62 -8.14 0.94 2.58
C LEU A 62 -7.12 0.36 3.55
N THR A 63 -7.37 -0.86 4.03
CA THR A 63 -6.43 -1.56 4.90
C THR A 63 -5.14 -1.87 4.14
N LEU A 64 -4.04 -1.23 4.51
CA LEU A 64 -2.73 -1.47 3.92
C LEU A 64 -1.99 -2.51 4.74
N SER A 65 -1.80 -3.68 4.16
CA SER A 65 -0.85 -4.68 4.64
C SER A 65 0.50 -4.40 4.00
N LEU A 66 1.34 -3.71 4.77
CA LEU A 66 2.67 -3.29 4.37
C LEU A 66 3.59 -4.50 4.39
N LEU A 67 4.21 -4.77 3.24
CA LEU A 67 5.12 -5.88 3.03
C LEU A 67 6.58 -5.41 3.06
N SER A 68 7.44 -6.28 3.58
CA SER A 68 8.89 -6.22 3.38
C SER A 68 9.28 -6.48 1.92
N PRO A 69 10.55 -6.22 1.52
CA PRO A 69 11.04 -6.57 0.19
C PRO A 69 10.91 -8.05 -0.15
N GLY A 70 10.96 -8.93 0.87
CA GLY A 70 10.73 -10.36 0.72
C GLY A 70 9.26 -10.77 0.71
N HIS A 71 8.32 -9.84 0.46
CA HIS A 71 6.87 -10.08 0.43
C HIS A 71 6.27 -10.66 1.72
N ARG A 72 6.94 -10.46 2.86
CA ARG A 72 6.40 -10.81 4.18
C ARG A 72 5.67 -9.62 4.80
N PRO A 73 4.46 -9.80 5.36
CA PRO A 73 3.78 -8.74 6.10
C PRO A 73 4.63 -8.24 7.27
N VAL A 74 4.77 -6.92 7.38
CA VAL A 74 5.48 -6.26 8.49
C VAL A 74 4.55 -5.44 9.38
N GLN A 75 3.52 -4.85 8.80
CA GLN A 75 2.52 -4.07 9.52
C GLN A 75 1.23 -4.03 8.72
N THR A 76 0.10 -4.13 9.39
CA THR A 76 -1.20 -3.79 8.79
C THR A 76 -1.69 -2.49 9.40
N THR A 77 -2.12 -1.53 8.56
CA THR A 77 -2.62 -0.23 9.04
C THR A 77 -3.81 0.28 8.22
N LYS A 78 -4.72 0.96 8.92
CA LYS A 78 -5.81 1.78 8.34
C LYS A 78 -5.59 3.28 8.57
N ASP A 79 -4.41 3.63 9.09
CA ASP A 79 -3.94 5.00 9.29
C ASP A 79 -2.45 5.03 8.93
N LEU A 80 -2.18 5.34 7.65
CA LEU A 80 -0.82 5.40 7.15
C LEU A 80 -0.05 6.61 7.72
N PRO A 81 -0.65 7.81 7.84
CA PRO A 81 0.01 8.95 8.49
C PRO A 81 0.39 8.68 9.95
N GLY A 82 -0.50 8.03 10.72
CA GLY A 82 -0.21 7.60 12.09
C GLY A 82 0.93 6.58 12.15
N PHE A 83 0.95 5.62 11.22
CA PHE A 83 2.05 4.65 11.09
C PHE A 83 3.40 5.34 10.86
N TRP A 84 3.47 6.32 9.95
CA TRP A 84 4.70 7.06 9.67
C TRP A 84 5.25 7.82 10.88
N LYS A 85 4.37 8.40 11.69
CA LYS A 85 4.75 9.17 12.89
C LYS A 85 5.09 8.27 14.09
N GLY A 86 4.56 7.06 14.13
CA GLY A 86 4.70 6.13 15.24
C GLY A 86 5.61 4.94 14.92
N SER A 87 4.99 3.79 14.63
CA SER A 87 5.67 2.49 14.55
C SER A 87 6.61 2.32 13.36
N TRP A 88 6.63 3.26 12.40
CA TRP A 88 7.63 3.25 11.34
C TRP A 88 9.06 3.21 11.84
N LYS A 89 9.39 3.92 12.93
CA LYS A 89 10.75 3.96 13.48
C LYS A 89 11.28 2.56 13.82
N ASP A 90 10.43 1.73 14.42
CA ASP A 90 10.78 0.38 14.84
C ASP A 90 10.85 -0.56 13.63
N VAL A 91 9.87 -0.48 12.73
CA VAL A 91 9.86 -1.24 11.47
C VAL A 91 11.10 -0.90 10.62
N ARG A 92 11.45 0.38 10.52
CA ARG A 92 12.65 0.85 9.81
C ARG A 92 13.91 0.24 10.38
N SER A 93 14.03 0.17 11.71
CA SER A 93 15.20 -0.43 12.39
C SER A 93 15.35 -1.91 12.04
N ASP A 94 14.28 -2.69 12.17
CA ASP A 94 14.27 -4.12 11.82
C ASP A 94 14.54 -4.35 10.33
N MET A 95 13.88 -3.59 9.45
CA MET A 95 14.03 -3.69 8.00
C MET A 95 15.45 -3.31 7.54
N ARG A 96 16.08 -2.33 8.16
CA ARG A 96 17.47 -1.96 7.85
C ARG A 96 18.45 -3.08 8.17
N GLY A 97 18.21 -3.84 9.24
CA GLY A 97 19.02 -5.02 9.60
C GLY A 97 18.83 -6.18 8.62
N ARG A 98 17.58 -6.52 8.28
CA ARG A 98 17.27 -7.67 7.40
C ARG A 98 17.53 -7.39 5.92
N TYR A 99 17.38 -6.13 5.48
CA TYR A 99 17.45 -5.72 4.08
C TYR A 99 18.35 -4.49 3.89
N PRO A 100 19.67 -4.60 4.13
CA PRO A 100 20.60 -3.46 4.14
C PRO A 100 20.81 -2.81 2.76
N LYS A 101 20.44 -3.49 1.67
CA LYS A 101 20.56 -2.98 0.28
C LYS A 101 19.42 -2.03 -0.12
N HIS A 102 18.37 -1.91 0.69
CA HIS A 102 17.22 -1.06 0.39
C HIS A 102 17.29 0.30 1.10
N VAL A 103 16.55 1.28 0.58
CA VAL A 103 16.46 2.62 1.18
C VAL A 103 15.38 2.61 2.26
N TRP A 104 15.75 3.06 3.45
CA TRP A 104 14.90 3.10 4.64
C TRP A 104 14.90 4.53 5.20
N PRO A 105 14.05 5.43 4.67
CA PRO A 105 14.07 6.86 4.99
C PRO A 105 13.62 7.14 6.43
N GLU A 106 14.12 8.24 7.00
CA GLU A 106 13.62 8.80 8.27
C GLU A 106 12.25 9.42 8.09
N ASP A 107 12.06 10.09 6.96
CA ASP A 107 10.81 10.72 6.57
C ASP A 107 10.20 9.98 5.37
N PRO A 108 9.45 8.89 5.61
CA PRO A 108 8.82 8.12 4.53
C PRO A 108 7.71 8.91 3.83
N ALA A 109 7.09 9.87 4.51
CA ALA A 109 5.99 10.67 3.98
C ALA A 109 6.47 11.67 2.91
N ASN A 110 7.72 12.13 2.99
CA ASN A 110 8.33 13.04 2.01
C ASN A 110 9.36 12.36 1.08
N THR A 111 9.50 11.03 1.15
CA THR A 111 10.45 10.29 0.30
C THR A 111 9.79 9.85 -1.00
N ALA A 112 10.51 9.96 -2.12
CA ALA A 112 10.00 9.50 -3.41
C ALA A 112 9.66 7.98 -3.37
N PRO A 113 8.46 7.59 -3.83
CA PRO A 113 8.07 6.18 -3.93
C PRO A 113 9.00 5.42 -4.87
N THR A 114 9.41 4.21 -4.47
CA THR A 114 10.25 3.36 -5.33
C THR A 114 9.72 1.94 -5.41
N ALA A 115 9.46 1.49 -6.64
CA ALA A 115 9.15 0.10 -6.93
C ALA A 115 10.40 -0.77 -7.11
N ARG A 116 11.60 -0.16 -7.20
CA ARG A 116 12.86 -0.86 -7.47
C ARG A 116 13.81 -0.80 -6.26
N ALA A 117 14.57 -1.87 -6.06
CA ALA A 117 15.81 -1.78 -5.30
C ALA A 117 16.77 -0.81 -6.00
N LYS A 118 17.59 -0.08 -5.24
CA LYS A 118 18.51 0.95 -5.72
C LYS A 118 19.18 0.52 -7.04
N PRO A 119 19.07 1.29 -8.15
CA PRO A 119 19.78 0.95 -9.37
C PRO A 119 21.29 0.96 -9.08
N ARG A 120 22.00 -0.09 -9.51
CA ARG A 120 23.47 -0.08 -9.56
C ARG A 120 23.85 1.12 -10.43
N ARG A 121 24.60 2.07 -9.86
CA ARG A 121 25.26 3.12 -10.65
C ARG A 121 26.31 2.39 -11.48
N THR A 122 26.05 2.20 -12.77
CA THR A 122 27.09 1.85 -13.75
C THR A 122 27.92 3.10 -14.02
#